data_AF-A0A108U9M5-F1
#
_entry.id   AF-A0A108U9M5-F1
#
_cell.length_a   1.000
_cell.length_b   1.000
_cell.length_c   1.000
_cell.angle_alpha   90.00
_cell.angle_beta   90.00
_cell.angle_gamma   90.00
#
_symmetry.space_group_name_H-M   'P 1'
#
loop_
_entity.id
_entity.type
_entity.pdbx_description
1 polymer ?
#
loop_
_entity_poly.entity_id
_entity_poly.type
_entity_poly.pdbx_seq_one_letter_code
_entity_poly.pdbx_strand_id
1 'polypeptide(L)'
;MQLRFEHGVLVSSFITVDDIDGRHETADEFYRSVGKREDRYRQWLKRHIEFELDQFKGGRLGVARDKSENVFVYLHTRNNRWAN
;
A
#
# COMPACT_ATOMS: atom_id res chain seq x y z
N MET A 1 0.24 -3.72 9.95
CA MET A 1 0.29 -4.67 8.81
C MET A 1 -0.89 -5.63 8.91
N GLN A 2 -1.50 -5.98 7.78
CA GLN A 2 -2.57 -6.99 7.67
C GLN A 2 -2.23 -8.02 6.59
N LEU A 3 -2.53 -9.29 6.82
CA LEU A 3 -2.32 -10.37 5.86
C LEU A 3 -3.67 -11.00 5.49
N ARG A 4 -3.85 -11.34 4.22
CA ARG A 4 -5.03 -12.06 3.73
C ARG A 4 -4.63 -13.42 3.19
N PHE A 5 -5.26 -14.45 3.72
CA PHE A 5 -5.12 -15.84 3.29
C PHE A 5 -6.43 -16.33 2.68
N GLU A 6 -6.33 -17.20 1.67
CA GLU A 6 -7.44 -17.96 1.11
C GLU A 6 -7.04 -19.43 1.07
N HIS A 7 -7.86 -20.32 1.65
CA HIS A 7 -7.57 -21.76 1.72
C HIS A 7 -6.17 -22.07 2.30
N GLY A 8 -5.72 -21.29 3.30
CA GLY A 8 -4.40 -21.44 3.91
C GLY A 8 -3.22 -20.85 3.11
N VAL A 9 -3.48 -20.24 1.95
CA VAL A 9 -2.46 -19.65 1.08
C VAL A 9 -2.46 -18.14 1.18
N LEU A 10 -1.28 -17.52 1.33
CA LEU A 10 -1.16 -16.06 1.35
C LEU A 10 -1.49 -15.49 -0.04
N VAL A 11 -2.53 -14.67 -0.11
CA VAL A 11 -2.97 -13.99 -1.33
C VAL A 11 -2.66 -12.50 -1.31
N SER A 12 -2.61 -11.84 -0.15
CA SER A 12 -2.28 -10.41 -0.08
C SER A 12 -1.67 -9.98 1.25
N SER A 13 -0.86 -8.92 1.20
CA SER A 13 -0.36 -8.18 2.35
C SER A 13 -0.71 -6.70 2.21
N PHE A 14 -1.10 -6.06 3.30
CA PHE A 14 -1.44 -4.64 3.36
C PHE A 14 -0.59 -3.98 4.45
N ILE A 15 0.14 -2.94 4.08
CA ILE A 15 1.16 -2.30 4.91
C ILE A 15 0.81 -0.82 5.03
N THR A 16 0.42 -0.42 6.23
CA THR A 16 0.33 0.99 6.62
C THR A 16 1.70 1.41 7.15
N VAL A 17 2.14 2.62 6.78
CA VAL A 17 3.38 3.22 7.25
C VAL A 17 3.00 4.36 8.17
N ASP A 18 3.29 4.21 9.46
CA ASP A 18 2.85 5.15 10.49
C ASP A 18 3.56 6.51 10.38
N ASP A 19 4.77 6.53 9.82
CA ASP A 19 5.53 7.75 9.61
C ASP A 19 6.22 7.77 8.23
N ILE A 20 5.61 8.49 7.28
CA ILE A 20 6.22 8.78 5.98
C ILE A 20 6.91 10.13 6.06
N ASP A 21 8.24 10.11 5.88
CA ASP A 21 9.11 11.30 5.86
C ASP A 21 9.14 12.11 7.19
N GLY A 22 8.90 11.49 8.35
CA GLY A 22 8.98 12.14 9.66
C GLY A 22 7.80 13.06 9.97
N ARG A 23 6.63 12.81 9.35
CA ARG A 23 5.44 13.65 9.45
C ARG A 23 4.30 12.89 10.12
N HIS A 24 3.81 13.43 11.23
CA HIS A 24 2.52 13.09 11.79
C HIS A 24 1.49 14.13 11.34
N GLU A 25 0.40 13.68 10.74
CA GLU A 25 -0.69 14.56 10.31
C GLU A 25 -1.76 14.66 11.39
N THR A 26 -2.30 15.87 11.54
CA THR A 26 -3.50 16.09 12.34
C THR A 26 -4.72 15.46 11.65
N ALA A 27 -5.80 15.21 12.42
CA ALA A 27 -7.03 14.65 11.87
C ALA A 27 -7.64 15.51 10.73
N ASP A 28 -7.54 16.84 10.82
CA ASP A 28 -8.01 17.75 9.78
C ASP A 28 -7.17 17.67 8.50
N GLU A 29 -5.86 17.50 8.63
CA GLU A 29 -4.96 17.31 7.49
C GLU A 29 -5.21 15.96 6.82
N PHE A 30 -5.50 14.92 7.60
CA PHE A 30 -5.76 13.58 7.10
C PHE A 30 -6.91 13.55 6.06
N TYR A 31 -8.05 14.16 6.37
CA TYR A 31 -9.21 14.15 5.47
C TYR A 31 -9.07 15.11 4.29
N ARG A 32 -8.35 16.21 4.43
CA ARG A 32 -8.16 17.21 3.36
C ARG A 32 -7.05 16.84 2.36
N SER A 33 -6.22 15.86 2.67
CA SER A 33 -4.98 15.59 1.92
C SER A 33 -4.89 14.20 1.28
N VAL A 34 -5.99 13.45 1.15
CA VAL A 34 -5.98 12.05 0.67
C VAL A 34 -5.14 11.86 -0.61
N GLY A 35 -5.37 12.66 -1.66
CA GLY A 35 -4.58 12.54 -2.91
C GLY A 35 -3.08 12.80 -2.69
N LYS A 36 -2.73 13.78 -1.86
CA LYS A 36 -1.33 14.05 -1.47
C LYS A 36 -0.74 12.90 -0.64
N ARG A 37 -1.57 12.22 0.18
CA ARG A 37 -1.18 11.03 0.94
C ARG A 37 -0.85 9.87 0.01
N GLU A 38 -1.70 9.59 -0.99
CA GLU A 38 -1.42 8.56 -1.99
C GLU A 38 -0.11 8.83 -2.73
N ASP A 39 0.13 10.08 -3.17
CA ASP A 39 1.36 10.45 -3.84
C ASP A 39 2.58 10.26 -2.95
N ARG A 40 2.51 10.65 -1.66
CA ARG A 40 3.59 10.40 -0.71
C ARG A 40 3.86 8.92 -0.49
N TYR A 41 2.82 8.10 -0.36
CA TYR A 41 2.98 6.64 -0.27
C TYR A 41 3.63 6.06 -1.52
N ARG A 42 3.27 6.55 -2.72
CA ARG A 42 3.91 6.13 -3.99
C ARG A 42 5.38 6.51 -4.03
N GLN A 43 5.73 7.73 -3.62
CA GLN A 43 7.12 8.20 -3.58
C GLN A 43 7.94 7.47 -2.52
N TRP A 44 7.37 7.27 -1.33
CA TRP A 44 7.98 6.46 -0.28
C TRP A 44 8.25 5.05 -0.79
N LEU A 45 7.26 4.39 -1.39
CA LEU A 45 7.41 3.03 -1.88
C LEU A 45 8.51 2.93 -2.93
N LYS A 46 8.54 3.84 -3.92
CA LYS A 46 9.59 3.90 -4.95
C LYS A 46 11.00 4.06 -4.39
N ARG A 47 11.17 4.77 -3.27
CA ARG A 47 12.47 4.94 -2.61
C ARG A 47 12.92 3.71 -1.82
N HIS A 48 12.00 2.81 -1.48
CA HIS A 48 12.24 1.67 -0.57
C HIS A 48 12.17 0.30 -1.28
N ILE A 49 12.12 0.29 -2.60
CA ILE A 49 12.20 -0.92 -3.42
C ILE A 49 13.31 -0.75 -4.46
N GLU A 50 13.97 -1.85 -4.81
CA GLU A 50 15.08 -1.85 -5.78
C GLU A 50 14.62 -2.03 -7.24
N PHE A 51 13.30 -2.04 -7.48
CA PHE A 51 12.70 -2.33 -8.78
C PHE A 51 11.53 -1.38 -9.06
N GLU A 52 11.19 -1.17 -10.33
CA GLU A 52 9.97 -0.42 -10.67
C GLU A 52 8.71 -1.23 -10.33
N LEU A 53 7.64 -0.56 -9.88
CA LEU A 53 6.43 -1.23 -9.37
C LEU A 53 5.84 -2.26 -10.35
N ASP A 54 5.90 -1.97 -11.65
CA ASP A 54 5.44 -2.83 -12.74
C ASP A 54 6.36 -4.03 -13.02
N GLN A 55 7.60 -4.00 -12.53
CA GLN A 55 8.57 -5.09 -12.66
C GLN A 55 8.46 -6.14 -11.56
N PHE A 56 7.64 -5.89 -10.53
CA PHE A 56 7.50 -6.79 -9.39
C PHE A 56 7.04 -8.19 -9.83
N LYS A 57 7.91 -9.19 -9.67
CA LYS A 57 7.62 -10.54 -10.15
C LYS A 57 6.70 -11.34 -9.23
N GLY A 58 6.53 -10.96 -7.97
CA GLY A 58 5.71 -11.70 -7.00
C GLY A 58 4.19 -11.56 -7.17
N GLY A 59 3.73 -10.72 -8.09
CA GLY A 59 2.31 -10.42 -8.35
C GLY A 59 2.13 -8.93 -8.66
N ARG A 60 1.22 -8.24 -7.96
CA ARG A 60 1.03 -6.79 -8.08
C ARG A 60 1.40 -6.07 -6.78
N LEU A 61 2.15 -4.99 -6.90
CA LEU A 61 2.52 -4.10 -5.80
C LEU A 61 2.03 -2.68 -6.10
N GLY A 62 1.52 -1.97 -5.11
CA GLY A 62 1.08 -0.59 -5.30
C GLY A 62 0.54 0.07 -4.05
N VAL A 63 -0.16 1.18 -4.25
CA VAL A 63 -0.77 1.99 -3.20
C VAL A 63 -2.27 2.04 -3.43
N ALA A 64 -3.04 1.87 -2.37
CA ALA A 64 -4.50 1.95 -2.40
C ALA A 64 -5.03 2.68 -1.16
N ARG A 65 -6.33 2.97 -1.18
CA ARG A 65 -7.06 3.54 -0.06
C ARG A 65 -8.29 2.71 0.29
N ASP A 66 -8.66 2.69 1.57
CA ASP A 66 -9.90 2.06 2.04
C ASP A 66 -11.06 3.08 2.11
N LYS A 67 -12.23 2.60 2.54
CA LYS A 67 -13.44 3.42 2.70
C LYS A 67 -13.33 4.46 3.83
N SER A 68 -12.35 4.31 4.72
CA SER A 68 -12.04 5.26 5.78
C SER A 68 -10.92 6.22 5.37
N GLU A 69 -10.55 6.24 4.08
CA GLU A 69 -9.49 7.04 3.50
C GLU A 69 -8.10 6.73 4.10
N ASN A 70 -7.90 5.54 4.68
CA ASN A 70 -6.56 5.09 5.05
C ASN A 70 -5.81 4.70 3.80
N VAL A 71 -4.62 5.27 3.61
CA VAL A 71 -3.73 4.92 2.50
C VAL A 71 -2.77 3.84 2.98
N PHE A 72 -2.53 2.84 2.15
CA PHE A 72 -1.63 1.72 2.46
C PHE A 72 -0.97 1.19 1.19
N VAL A 73 0.17 0.53 1.37
CA VAL A 73 0.80 -0.29 0.34
C VAL A 73 0.12 -1.64 0.30
N TYR A 74 -0.26 -2.11 -0.88
CA TYR A 74 -0.74 -3.48 -1.08
C TYR A 74 0.28 -4.30 -1.86
N LEU A 75 0.38 -5.57 -1.48
CA LEU A 75 1.09 -6.61 -2.20
C LEU A 75 0.10 -7.75 -2.46
N HIS A 76 -0.32 -7.92 -3.70
CA HIS A 76 -1.08 -9.08 -4.13
C HIS A 76 -0.10 -10.12 -4.68
N THR A 77 -0.10 -11.31 -4.10
CA THR A 77 0.73 -12.41 -4.60
C THR A 77 0.11 -12.97 -5.87
N ARG A 78 0.87 -13.76 -6.65
CA ARG A 78 0.33 -14.51 -7.80
C ARG A 78 -0.83 -15.45 -7.46
N ASN A 79 -1.00 -15.80 -6.19
CA ASN A 79 -2.11 -16.64 -5.73
C ASN A 79 -3.45 -15.89 -5.73
N ASN A 80 -3.42 -14.55 -5.73
CA ASN A 80 -4.63 -13.74 -5.79
C ASN A 80 -5.18 -13.69 -7.22
N ARG A 81 -6.10 -14.60 -7.55
CA ARG A 81 -6.68 -14.73 -8.90
C ARG A 81 -7.58 -13.56 -9.30
N TRP A 82 -8.05 -12.78 -8.34
CA TRP A 82 -9.04 -11.72 -8.59
C TRP A 82 -8.36 -10.36 -8.79
N ALA A 83 -7.17 -10.18 -8.22
CA ALA A 83 -6.47 -8.90 -8.23
C ALA A 83 -5.30 -8.82 -9.24
N ASN A 84 -4.87 -9.95 -9.83
CA ASN A 84 -3.79 -10.00 -10.83
C ASN A 84 -4.27 -9.87 -12.27
#